data_AF-A0A4S8L8E8-F1
#
_entry.id   AF-A0A4S8L8E8-F1
#
_cell.length_a   1.000
_cell.length_b   1.000
_cell.length_c   1.000
_cell.angle_alpha   90.00
_cell.angle_beta   90.00
_cell.angle_gamma   90.00
#
_symmetry.space_group_name_H-M   'P 1'
#
loop_
_entity.id
_entity.type
_entity.pdbx_description
1 polymer ?
#
loop_
_entity_poly.entity_id
_entity_poly.type
_entity_poly.pdbx_seq_one_letter_code
_entity_poly.pdbx_strand_id
1 'polypeptide(L)'
;MLRLTSFKVKRDTFEQLAGQFADVDPLTVHVVAERVANGDSVTTHNVEERKVLKLMNEVRLITAHVEGSPTSKVNRRNEIRSLMMEKGMPSFFITINPADTFNPIV
;
A
#
# COMPACT_ATOMS: atom_id res chain seq x y z
N MET A 1 4.83 -14.19 -13.82
CA MET A 1 4.00 -12.96 -13.68
C MET A 1 4.24 -12.30 -12.31
N LEU A 2 5.51 -12.04 -11.93
CA LEU A 2 5.91 -11.49 -10.61
C LEU A 2 6.75 -10.20 -10.73
N ARG A 3 6.89 -9.67 -11.96
CA ARG A 3 7.91 -8.67 -12.31
C ARG A 3 7.57 -7.23 -11.87
N LEU A 4 6.44 -7.04 -11.18
CA LEU A 4 5.90 -5.74 -10.78
C LEU A 4 5.45 -5.73 -9.31
N THR A 5 6.01 -6.60 -8.48
CA THR A 5 5.69 -6.63 -7.04
C THR A 5 6.78 -5.90 -6.29
N SER A 6 6.43 -4.79 -5.63
CA SER A 6 7.34 -4.08 -4.73
C SER A 6 6.92 -4.38 -3.30
N PHE A 7 7.87 -4.71 -2.45
CA PHE A 7 7.63 -4.79 -1.01
C PHE A 7 7.87 -3.41 -0.39
N LYS A 8 6.94 -2.94 0.47
CA LYS A 8 7.20 -1.76 1.29
C LYS A 8 7.31 -2.17 2.75
N VAL A 9 8.38 -1.69 3.36
CA VAL A 9 8.69 -1.82 4.78
C VAL A 9 8.91 -0.41 5.35
N LYS A 10 8.67 -0.21 6.64
CA LYS A 10 9.05 1.04 7.30
C LYS A 10 10.57 1.23 7.22
N ARG A 11 11.03 2.46 7.01
CA ARG A 11 12.45 2.76 6.81
C ARG A 11 13.31 2.34 8.00
N ASP A 12 12.81 2.60 9.21
CA ASP A 12 13.55 2.36 10.46
C ASP A 12 13.78 0.87 10.74
N THR A 13 12.94 -0.02 10.19
CA THR A 13 13.04 -1.47 10.37
C THR A 13 13.62 -2.19 9.15
N PHE A 14 14.01 -1.46 8.09
CA PHE A 14 14.41 -2.05 6.82
C PHE A 14 15.59 -3.01 6.95
N GLU A 15 16.68 -2.59 7.58
CA GLU A 15 17.90 -3.41 7.72
C GLU A 15 17.62 -4.71 8.48
N GLN A 16 16.86 -4.62 9.57
CA GLN A 16 16.48 -5.77 10.38
C GLN A 16 15.59 -6.73 9.58
N LEU A 17 14.61 -6.20 8.85
CA LEU A 17 13.70 -7.02 8.05
C LEU A 17 14.41 -7.66 6.86
N ALA A 18 15.34 -6.96 6.21
CA ALA A 18 16.12 -7.48 5.09
C ALA A 18 16.99 -8.66 5.55
N GLY A 19 17.64 -8.55 6.70
CA GLY A 19 18.38 -9.65 7.31
C GLY A 19 17.48 -10.85 7.63
N GLN A 20 16.32 -10.61 8.24
CA GLN A 20 15.35 -11.67 8.53
C GLN A 20 14.81 -12.33 7.26
N PHE A 21 14.53 -11.54 6.22
CA PHE A 21 14.02 -12.04 4.94
C PHE A 21 15.06 -12.93 4.23
N ALA A 22 16.35 -12.62 4.35
CA ALA A 22 17.43 -13.42 3.80
C ALA A 22 17.71 -14.72 4.58
N ASP A 23 17.38 -14.76 5.88
CA ASP A 23 17.58 -15.92 6.77
C ASP A 23 16.50 -17.00 6.57
N VAL A 24 15.31 -16.63 6.10
CA VAL A 24 14.16 -17.54 6.06
C VAL A 24 14.27 -18.58 4.94
N ASP A 25 13.99 -19.82 5.29
CA ASP A 25 13.90 -20.94 4.35
C ASP A 25 12.72 -20.81 3.37
N PRO A 26 12.96 -20.86 2.04
CA PRO A 26 11.92 -20.75 1.02
C PRO A 26 10.82 -21.82 1.10
N LEU A 27 11.14 -23.04 1.54
CA LEU A 27 10.16 -24.12 1.65
C LEU A 27 9.15 -23.82 2.77
N THR A 28 9.65 -23.33 3.91
CA THR A 28 8.81 -22.89 5.02
C THR A 28 7.87 -21.75 4.62
N VAL A 29 8.34 -20.80 3.81
CA VAL A 29 7.49 -19.72 3.25
C VAL A 29 6.37 -20.30 2.38
N HIS A 30 6.68 -21.28 1.54
CA HIS A 30 5.70 -21.90 0.65
C HIS A 30 4.59 -22.62 1.43
N VAL A 31 4.96 -23.42 2.43
CA VAL A 31 4.00 -24.17 3.27
C VAL A 31 3.07 -23.22 4.03
N VAL A 32 3.64 -22.16 4.64
CA VAL A 32 2.84 -21.16 5.36
C VAL A 32 1.93 -20.39 4.40
N ALA A 33 2.42 -20.00 3.22
CA ALA A 33 1.62 -19.29 2.23
C ALA A 33 0.44 -20.12 1.71
N GLU A 34 0.65 -21.41 1.44
CA GLU A 34 -0.42 -22.33 1.03
C GLU A 34 -1.47 -22.49 2.14
N ARG A 35 -1.03 -22.64 3.40
CA ARG A 35 -1.92 -22.74 4.56
C ARG A 35 -2.77 -21.48 4.73
N VAL A 36 -2.16 -20.30 4.62
CA VAL A 36 -2.86 -19.00 4.68
C VAL A 36 -3.84 -18.85 3.52
N ALA A 37 -3.48 -19.28 2.30
CA ALA A 37 -4.38 -19.26 1.15
C ALA A 37 -5.61 -20.16 1.35
N ASN A 38 -5.46 -21.27 2.08
CA ASN A 38 -6.53 -22.19 2.45
C ASN A 38 -7.38 -21.70 3.65
N GLY A 39 -7.09 -20.51 4.19
CA GLY A 39 -7.90 -19.84 5.22
C GLY A 39 -7.39 -20.00 6.66
N ASP A 40 -6.28 -20.71 6.87
CA ASP A 40 -5.67 -20.83 8.20
C ASP A 40 -4.55 -19.81 8.37
N SER A 41 -4.80 -18.78 9.20
CA SER A 41 -3.95 -17.59 9.32
C SER A 41 -3.19 -17.48 10.64
N VAL A 42 -3.34 -18.46 11.56
CA VAL A 42 -2.90 -18.29 12.96
C VAL A 42 -2.06 -19.46 13.48
N THR A 43 -2.09 -20.63 12.84
CA THR A 43 -1.37 -21.80 13.35
C THR A 43 0.15 -21.71 13.10
N THR A 44 0.90 -21.51 14.18
CA THR A 44 2.37 -21.71 14.20
C THR A 44 2.70 -23.04 14.84
N HIS A 45 3.33 -23.95 14.12
CA HIS A 45 3.84 -25.20 14.68
C HIS A 45 5.33 -25.14 14.99
N ASN A 46 6.07 -24.26 14.33
CA ASN A 46 7.51 -24.13 14.48
C ASN A 46 7.96 -22.66 14.63
N VAL A 47 9.17 -22.46 15.16
CA VAL A 47 9.80 -21.14 15.32
C VAL A 47 10.00 -20.47 13.95
N GLU A 48 10.37 -21.23 12.93
CA GLU A 48 10.55 -20.73 11.56
C GLU A 48 9.22 -20.28 10.94
N GLU A 49 8.12 -21.02 11.13
CA GLU A 49 6.78 -20.58 10.68
C GLU A 49 6.35 -19.27 11.36
N ARG A 50 6.69 -19.10 12.65
CA ARG A 50 6.43 -17.85 13.37
C ARG A 50 7.21 -16.67 12.79
N LYS A 51 8.47 -16.87 12.39
CA LYS A 51 9.26 -15.84 11.70
C LYS A 51 8.61 -15.46 10.37
N VAL A 52 8.15 -16.45 9.58
CA VAL A 52 7.45 -16.22 8.31
C VAL A 52 6.17 -15.40 8.52
N LEU A 53 5.31 -15.78 9.47
CA LEU A 53 4.07 -15.03 9.75
C LEU A 53 4.34 -13.60 10.23
N LYS A 54 5.39 -13.40 11.04
CA LYS A 54 5.83 -12.06 11.43
C LYS A 54 6.29 -11.24 10.21
N LEU A 55 7.09 -11.83 9.33
CA LEU A 55 7.53 -11.20 8.09
C LEU A 55 6.35 -10.87 7.17
N MET A 56 5.36 -11.76 7.02
CA MET A 56 4.16 -11.49 6.23
C MET A 56 3.34 -10.30 6.76
N ASN A 57 3.33 -10.06 8.08
CA ASN A 57 2.65 -8.91 8.68
C ASN A 57 3.43 -7.60 8.50
N GLU A 58 4.75 -7.64 8.55
CA GLU A 58 5.62 -6.47 8.43
C GLU A 58 5.88 -6.08 6.96
N VAL A 59 5.95 -7.07 6.08
CA VAL A 59 6.13 -6.90 4.63
C VAL A 59 4.76 -6.70 4.00
N ARG A 60 4.39 -5.43 3.80
CA ARG A 60 3.20 -5.13 2.99
C ARG A 60 3.51 -5.42 1.53
N LEU A 61 2.89 -6.48 1.01
CA LEU A 61 2.90 -6.78 -0.40
C LEU A 61 2.13 -5.68 -1.14
N ILE A 62 2.85 -4.90 -1.94
CA ILE A 62 2.24 -3.96 -2.86
C ILE A 62 2.25 -4.64 -4.22
N THR A 63 1.11 -5.22 -4.56
CA THR A 63 0.75 -5.40 -5.96
C THR A 63 0.69 -4.01 -6.57
N ALA A 64 1.65 -3.67 -7.43
CA ALA A 64 1.81 -2.33 -7.99
C ALA A 64 0.61 -1.86 -8.84
N HIS A 65 -0.40 -2.71 -9.03
CA HIS A 65 -1.52 -2.48 -9.92
C HIS A 65 -2.88 -2.93 -9.34
N VAL A 66 -3.09 -2.79 -8.03
CA VAL A 66 -4.45 -2.86 -7.47
C VAL A 66 -5.04 -1.45 -7.48
N GLU A 67 -5.97 -1.21 -8.40
CA GLU A 67 -6.76 0.02 -8.43
C GLU A 67 -7.49 0.23 -7.10
N GLY A 68 -7.56 1.47 -6.64
CA GLY A 68 -8.17 1.79 -5.34
C GLY A 68 -7.33 1.46 -4.10
N SER A 69 -6.21 0.74 -4.25
CA SER A 69 -5.30 0.47 -3.13
C SER A 69 -4.73 1.76 -2.52
N PRO A 70 -4.32 1.76 -1.23
CA PRO A 70 -3.68 2.92 -0.61
C PRO A 70 -2.45 3.41 -1.39
N THR A 71 -1.67 2.49 -1.96
CA THR A 71 -0.51 2.85 -2.79
C THR A 71 -0.91 3.47 -4.12
N SER A 72 -1.92 2.92 -4.81
CA SER A 72 -2.46 3.51 -6.04
C SER A 72 -2.90 4.96 -5.82
N LYS A 73 -3.61 5.23 -4.70
CA LYS A 73 -4.01 6.59 -4.29
C LYS A 73 -2.83 7.52 -4.02
N VAL A 74 -1.72 7.02 -3.46
CA VAL A 74 -0.50 7.83 -3.24
C VAL A 74 0.16 8.15 -4.58
N ASN A 75 0.30 7.15 -5.46
CA ASN A 75 0.93 7.33 -6.77
C ASN A 75 0.16 8.36 -7.62
N ARG A 76 -1.18 8.24 -7.69
CA ARG A 76 -2.04 9.21 -8.39
C ARG A 76 -1.90 10.64 -7.84
N ARG A 77 -1.80 10.81 -6.52
CA ARG A 77 -1.57 12.13 -5.91
C ARG A 77 -0.20 12.70 -6.29
N ASN A 78 0.83 11.87 -6.37
CA ASN A 78 2.15 12.31 -6.81
C ASN A 78 2.17 12.69 -8.29
N GLU A 79 1.45 11.95 -9.13
CA GLU A 79 1.25 12.27 -10.55
C GLU A 79 0.57 13.63 -10.73
N ILE A 80 -0.54 13.89 -10.01
CA ILE A 80 -1.21 15.20 -10.01
C ILE A 80 -0.24 16.31 -9.58
N ARG A 81 0.54 16.11 -8.51
CA ARG A 81 1.53 17.12 -8.07
C ARG A 81 2.59 17.38 -9.15
N SER A 82 3.09 16.33 -9.79
CA SER A 82 4.06 16.46 -10.88
C SER A 82 3.48 17.26 -12.05
N LEU A 83 2.22 16.99 -12.42
CA LEU A 83 1.51 17.75 -13.45
C LEU A 83 1.34 19.22 -13.04
N MET A 84 1.02 19.51 -11.78
CA MET A 84 0.91 20.89 -11.29
C MET A 84 2.26 21.62 -11.33
N MET A 85 3.36 20.91 -11.06
CA MET A 85 4.71 21.49 -11.14
C MET A 85 5.13 21.77 -12.58
N GLU A 86 4.78 20.90 -13.53
CA GLU A 86 5.16 21.03 -14.95
C GLU A 86 4.24 21.98 -15.73
N LYS A 87 2.93 21.90 -15.49
CA LYS A 87 1.88 22.60 -16.26
C LYS A 87 1.30 23.81 -15.52
N GLY A 88 1.67 24.01 -14.26
CA GLY A 88 1.08 25.04 -13.41
C GLY A 88 -0.15 24.55 -12.64
N MET A 89 -0.62 25.37 -11.69
CA MET A 89 -1.76 25.05 -10.85
C MET A 89 -3.07 25.07 -11.67
N PRO A 90 -3.99 24.10 -11.49
CA PRO A 90 -5.32 24.15 -12.09
C PRO A 90 -6.07 25.41 -11.64
N SER A 91 -6.70 26.09 -12.59
CA SER A 91 -7.59 27.21 -12.30
C SER A 91 -8.94 26.67 -11.85
N PHE A 92 -9.35 26.99 -10.64
CA PHE A 92 -10.67 26.64 -10.11
C PHE A 92 -11.62 27.82 -10.30
N PHE A 93 -12.68 27.61 -11.08
CA PHE A 93 -13.79 28.54 -11.19
C PHE A 93 -14.92 28.03 -10.31
N ILE A 94 -15.26 28.78 -9.27
CA ILE A 94 -16.37 28.46 -8.37
C ILE A 94 -17.45 29.50 -8.60
N THR A 95 -18.59 29.07 -9.12
CA THR A 95 -19.79 29.90 -9.18
C THR A 95 -20.61 29.65 -7.93
N ILE A 96 -20.62 30.61 -7.01
CA ILE A 96 -21.50 30.59 -5.85
C ILE A 96 -22.77 31.32 -6.27
N ASN A 97 -23.86 30.57 -6.50
CA ASN A 97 -25.18 31.16 -6.64
C ASN A 97 -25.82 31.23 -5.24
N PRO A 98 -25.92 32.41 -4.61
CA PRO A 98 -26.64 32.52 -3.35
C PRO A 98 -28.12 32.16 -3.58
N ALA A 99 -28.74 31.55 -2.58
CA ALA A 99 -30.18 31.30 -2.64
C ALA A 99 -30.92 32.65 -2.68
N ASP A 100 -31.93 32.77 -3.55
CA ASP A 100 -32.71 33.99 -3.76
C ASP A 100 -33.30 34.57 -2.46
N THR A 101 -33.50 33.72 -1.44
CA THR A 101 -33.99 34.09 -0.11
C THR A 101 -33.08 35.01 0.70
N PHE A 102 -31.81 35.20 0.30
CA PHE A 102 -30.84 36.07 0.99
C PHE A 102 -30.37 37.25 0.14
N ASN A 103 -31.05 37.54 -0.98
CA ASN A 103 -30.71 38.68 -1.83
C ASN A 103 -31.27 39.99 -1.20
N PRO A 104 -30.44 40.99 -0.86
CA PRO A 104 -30.90 42.26 -0.29
C PRO A 104 -31.65 43.16 -1.29
N ILE A 105 -31.83 42.70 -2.53
CA ILE A 105 -32.50 43.42 -3.62
C ILE A 105 -33.98 42.98 -3.79
N VAL A 106 -34.44 41.97 -3.04
CA VAL A 106 -35.86 41.56 -2.99
C VAL A 106 -36.53 42.10 -1.74
#